data_AF-A0A530F236-F1
#
_entry.id   AF-A0A530F236-F1
#
_cell.length_a   1.000
_cell.length_b   1.000
_cell.length_c   1.000
_cell.angle_alpha   90.00
_cell.angle_beta   90.00
_cell.angle_gamma   90.00
#
_symmetry.space_group_name_H-M   'P 1'
#
loop_
_entity.id
_entity.type
_entity.pdbx_description
1 polymer ?
#
loop_
_entity_poly.entity_id
_entity_poly.type
_entity_poly.pdbx_seq_one_letter_code
_entity_poly.pdbx_strand_id
1 'polypeptide(L)'
;MDGGPRTREVIAEQQCYSEAKARDQNLNLFVPEAFIRGIWHIGYKSNLEALAELVDNSIQAYSERVDLLFNFSSDGSAARPTQLAVVDDGHGMAPGMLRFAMMWGGTHRENDREGLGRFGYGLPCATVSMGRRFSIYSKLECGGTYAVTLDLDLLDNDAYRNTDGELEIPPVRRAHLPDFVGNALAQSHPGGWKSGTVVVIDKPDRLD
;
A
#
# COMPACT_ATOMS: atom_id res chain seq x y z
N MET A 1 -34.86 -11.30 31.58
CA MET A 1 -34.10 -12.54 31.33
C MET A 1 -32.67 -12.23 31.71
N ASP A 2 -32.27 -12.72 32.86
CA ASP A 2 -30.96 -12.43 33.46
C ASP A 2 -29.92 -13.24 32.70
N GLY A 3 -29.18 -12.59 31.82
CA GLY A 3 -28.10 -13.24 31.06
C GLY A 3 -27.13 -13.89 32.05
N GLY A 4 -26.78 -15.15 31.82
CA GLY A 4 -25.95 -15.93 32.74
C GLY A 4 -24.61 -15.25 33.08
N PRO A 5 -23.82 -15.78 34.02
CA PRO A 5 -22.58 -15.16 34.51
C PRO A 5 -21.62 -14.68 33.40
N ARG A 6 -21.54 -15.43 32.29
CA ARG A 6 -20.76 -15.07 31.10
C ARG A 6 -21.27 -13.82 30.37
N THR A 7 -22.60 -13.60 30.35
CA THR A 7 -23.21 -12.40 29.77
C THR A 7 -22.87 -11.16 30.59
N ARG A 8 -22.87 -11.28 31.93
CA ARG A 8 -22.52 -10.15 32.81
C ARG A 8 -21.05 -9.76 32.69
N GLU A 9 -20.16 -10.74 32.57
CA GLU A 9 -18.74 -10.53 32.32
C GLU A 9 -18.49 -9.76 31.01
N VAL A 10 -19.11 -10.22 29.91
CA VAL A 10 -19.02 -9.53 28.61
C VAL A 10 -19.58 -8.10 28.66
N ILE A 11 -20.69 -7.87 29.39
CA ILE A 11 -21.25 -6.52 29.56
C ILE A 11 -20.29 -5.61 30.34
N ALA A 12 -19.61 -6.13 31.36
CA ALA A 12 -18.61 -5.36 32.10
C ALA A 12 -17.40 -4.99 31.24
N GLU A 13 -16.94 -5.89 30.37
CA GLU A 13 -15.88 -5.61 29.38
C GLU A 13 -16.31 -4.51 28.39
N GLN A 14 -17.55 -4.56 27.89
CA GLN A 14 -18.10 -3.54 26.99
C GLN A 14 -18.17 -2.16 27.65
N GLN A 15 -18.57 -2.11 28.92
CA GLN A 15 -18.62 -0.87 29.69
C GLN A 15 -17.22 -0.29 29.93
N CYS A 16 -16.26 -1.13 30.29
CA CYS A 16 -14.86 -0.72 30.45
C CYS A 16 -14.30 -0.12 29.14
N TYR A 17 -14.56 -0.78 28.02
CA TYR A 17 -14.15 -0.30 26.70
C TYR A 17 -14.79 1.04 26.33
N SER A 18 -16.11 1.18 26.53
CA SER A 18 -16.83 2.42 26.18
C SER A 18 -16.41 3.61 27.04
N GLU A 19 -16.17 3.39 28.33
CA GLU A 19 -15.63 4.42 29.23
C GLU A 19 -14.21 4.83 28.85
N ALA A 20 -13.35 3.88 28.49
CA ALA A 20 -12.01 4.18 28.00
C ALA A 20 -12.06 5.00 26.71
N LYS A 21 -12.93 4.63 25.76
CA LYS A 21 -13.11 5.36 24.50
C LYS A 21 -13.80 6.70 24.65
N ALA A 22 -14.69 6.89 25.62
CA ALA A 22 -15.30 8.20 25.88
C ALA A 22 -14.28 9.23 26.42
N ARG A 23 -13.17 8.78 27.03
CA ARG A 23 -12.06 9.64 27.48
C ARG A 23 -11.13 10.01 26.34
N ASP A 24 -11.00 9.14 25.35
CA ASP A 24 -10.27 9.35 24.11
C ASP A 24 -11.15 10.18 23.17
N GLN A 25 -10.87 11.48 23.00
CA GLN A 25 -11.72 12.38 22.22
C GLN A 25 -11.81 12.01 20.71
N ASN A 26 -11.09 10.98 20.28
CA ASN A 26 -11.01 10.53 18.90
C ASN A 26 -12.14 9.52 18.56
N LEU A 27 -13.35 10.04 18.33
CA LEU A 27 -14.57 9.29 17.98
C LEU A 27 -14.73 9.04 16.48
N ASN A 28 -13.64 8.74 15.78
CA ASN A 28 -13.69 8.41 14.36
C ASN A 28 -14.52 7.14 14.11
N LEU A 29 -15.22 7.09 12.95
CA LEU A 29 -16.03 5.94 12.56
C LEU A 29 -15.19 4.65 12.41
N PHE A 30 -13.88 4.79 12.26
CA PHE A 30 -12.92 3.69 12.20
C PHE A 30 -11.64 4.06 12.95
N VAL A 31 -10.93 3.03 13.42
CA VAL A 31 -9.55 3.14 13.93
C VAL A 31 -8.60 2.87 12.75
N PRO A 32 -7.82 3.85 12.27
CA PRO A 32 -7.05 3.73 11.02
C PRO A 32 -6.16 2.49 10.94
N GLU A 33 -5.46 2.16 12.02
CA GLU A 33 -4.56 1.01 12.11
C GLU A 33 -5.34 -0.31 12.06
N ALA A 34 -6.49 -0.37 12.75
CA ALA A 34 -7.36 -1.53 12.71
C ALA A 34 -8.01 -1.71 11.32
N PHE A 35 -8.33 -0.60 10.64
CA PHE A 35 -8.85 -0.63 9.27
C PHE A 35 -7.81 -1.18 8.28
N ILE A 36 -6.57 -0.69 8.32
CA ILE A 36 -5.48 -1.18 7.46
C ILE A 36 -5.18 -2.66 7.74
N ARG A 37 -5.10 -3.05 9.03
CA ARG A 37 -4.95 -4.47 9.42
C ARG A 37 -6.12 -5.33 8.98
N GLY A 38 -7.34 -4.78 8.98
CA GLY A 38 -8.54 -5.44 8.49
C GLY A 38 -8.43 -5.76 7.01
N ILE A 39 -8.02 -4.80 6.18
CA ILE A 39 -7.80 -5.01 4.74
C ILE A 39 -6.71 -6.06 4.52
N TRP A 40 -5.58 -5.98 5.22
CA TRP A 40 -4.53 -7.00 5.15
C TRP A 40 -5.06 -8.40 5.53
N HIS A 41 -5.88 -8.52 6.58
CA HIS A 41 -6.46 -9.81 6.99
C HIS A 41 -7.50 -10.35 6.00
N ILE A 42 -8.41 -9.50 5.52
CA ILE A 42 -9.46 -9.88 4.56
C ILE A 42 -8.82 -10.30 3.23
N GLY A 43 -7.78 -9.58 2.81
CA GLY A 43 -7.08 -9.82 1.56
C GLY A 43 -7.90 -9.44 0.32
N TYR A 44 -7.32 -9.67 -0.84
CA TYR A 44 -8.03 -9.71 -2.13
C TYR A 44 -8.52 -11.13 -2.39
N LYS A 45 -9.49 -11.33 -3.30
CA LYS A 45 -10.00 -12.69 -3.57
C LYS A 45 -8.92 -13.60 -4.17
N SER A 46 -7.91 -13.02 -4.82
CA SER A 46 -6.69 -13.70 -5.25
C SER A 46 -5.54 -12.71 -5.50
N ASN A 47 -4.29 -13.21 -5.51
CA ASN A 47 -3.13 -12.42 -5.94
C ASN A 47 -3.26 -11.93 -7.39
N LEU A 48 -3.97 -12.68 -8.24
CA LEU A 48 -4.22 -12.28 -9.62
C LEU A 48 -5.07 -11.02 -9.70
N GLU A 49 -6.13 -10.91 -8.89
CA GLU A 49 -6.95 -9.70 -8.83
C GLU A 49 -6.15 -8.51 -8.29
N ALA A 50 -5.32 -8.72 -7.25
CA ALA A 50 -4.46 -7.65 -6.72
C ALA A 50 -3.43 -7.17 -7.76
N LEU A 51 -2.83 -8.09 -8.51
CA LEU A 51 -1.93 -7.75 -9.61
C LEU A 51 -2.67 -7.04 -10.76
N ALA A 52 -3.89 -7.48 -11.10
CA ALA A 52 -4.71 -6.85 -12.12
C ALA A 52 -4.99 -5.38 -11.79
N GLU A 53 -5.27 -5.05 -10.53
CA GLU A 53 -5.43 -3.65 -10.09
C GLU A 53 -4.17 -2.81 -10.31
N LEU A 54 -2.98 -3.37 -10.09
CA LEU A 54 -1.72 -2.68 -10.36
C LEU A 54 -1.47 -2.50 -11.87
N VAL A 55 -1.84 -3.50 -12.68
CA VAL A 55 -1.79 -3.42 -14.14
C VAL A 55 -2.78 -2.39 -14.67
N ASP A 56 -4.00 -2.35 -14.15
CA ASP A 56 -5.02 -1.37 -14.51
C ASP A 56 -4.55 0.06 -14.21
N ASN A 57 -3.94 0.29 -13.04
CA ASN A 57 -3.32 1.57 -12.71
C ASN A 57 -2.20 1.95 -13.71
N SER A 58 -1.44 0.97 -14.20
CA SER A 58 -0.38 1.17 -15.20
C SER A 58 -0.97 1.56 -16.57
N ILE A 59 -2.01 0.86 -17.03
CA ILE A 59 -2.74 1.17 -18.27
C ILE A 59 -3.30 2.59 -18.20
N GLN A 60 -3.86 2.98 -17.06
CA GLN A 60 -4.36 4.33 -16.82
C GLN A 60 -3.26 5.40 -16.80
N ALA A 61 -2.03 5.00 -16.51
CA ALA A 61 -0.86 5.86 -16.64
C ALA A 61 -0.32 5.93 -18.07
N TYR A 62 -1.03 5.33 -19.04
CA TYR A 62 -0.63 5.20 -20.45
C TYR A 62 0.69 4.44 -20.62
N SER A 63 0.95 3.45 -19.76
CA SER A 63 2.10 2.57 -19.94
C SER A 63 1.95 1.73 -21.20
N GLU A 64 3.03 1.62 -21.98
CA GLU A 64 3.12 0.66 -23.09
C GLU A 64 3.67 -0.69 -22.62
N ARG A 65 4.34 -0.70 -21.46
CA ARG A 65 4.95 -1.87 -20.87
C ARG A 65 4.69 -1.94 -19.37
N VAL A 66 4.36 -3.15 -18.92
CA VAL A 66 4.31 -3.49 -17.49
C VAL A 66 5.16 -4.73 -17.25
N ASP A 67 6.20 -4.61 -16.44
CA ASP A 67 7.07 -5.72 -16.03
C ASP A 67 6.69 -6.19 -14.62
N LEU A 68 6.54 -7.51 -14.46
CA LEU A 68 6.37 -8.17 -13.17
C LEU A 68 7.70 -8.81 -12.75
N LEU A 69 8.29 -8.33 -11.65
CA LEU A 69 9.60 -8.74 -11.19
C LEU A 69 9.50 -9.47 -9.85
N PHE A 70 10.29 -10.53 -9.70
CA PHE A 70 10.39 -11.29 -8.46
C PHE A 70 11.85 -11.30 -8.00
N ASN A 71 12.08 -10.93 -6.74
CA ASN A 71 13.37 -11.10 -6.10
C ASN A 71 13.32 -12.32 -5.17
N PHE A 72 14.37 -13.14 -5.19
CA PHE A 72 14.47 -14.33 -4.34
C PHE A 72 15.67 -14.18 -3.39
N SER A 73 15.67 -14.94 -2.30
CA SER A 73 16.80 -14.96 -1.38
C SER A 73 18.07 -15.45 -2.06
N SER A 74 19.20 -14.78 -1.81
CA SER A 74 20.50 -15.07 -2.42
C SER A 74 21.12 -16.40 -1.98
N ASP A 75 20.69 -16.91 -0.83
CA ASP A 75 21.09 -18.22 -0.32
C ASP A 75 20.37 -19.40 -1.01
N GLY A 76 19.44 -19.12 -1.94
CA GLY A 76 18.66 -20.11 -2.66
C GLY A 76 17.71 -20.92 -1.77
N SER A 77 17.54 -20.56 -0.50
CA SER A 77 16.72 -21.30 0.46
C SER A 77 15.23 -21.06 0.30
N ALA A 78 14.85 -19.96 -0.36
CA ALA A 78 13.48 -19.55 -0.49
C ALA A 78 12.84 -20.10 -1.78
N ALA A 79 11.89 -21.03 -1.62
CA ALA A 79 10.98 -21.43 -2.70
C ALA A 79 10.00 -20.30 -3.11
N ARG A 80 9.94 -19.23 -2.32
CA ARG A 80 9.05 -18.07 -2.52
C ARG A 80 9.87 -16.79 -2.69
N PRO A 81 9.39 -15.82 -3.47
CA PRO A 81 10.07 -14.53 -3.61
C PRO A 81 10.07 -13.78 -2.27
N THR A 82 11.13 -13.02 -2.01
CA THR A 82 11.26 -12.12 -0.85
C THR A 82 10.72 -10.72 -1.16
N GLN A 83 10.66 -10.36 -2.45
CA GLN A 83 10.06 -9.13 -2.94
C GLN A 83 9.39 -9.36 -4.29
N LEU A 84 8.35 -8.59 -4.56
CA LEU A 84 7.65 -8.51 -5.82
C LEU A 84 7.65 -7.04 -6.28
N ALA A 85 7.80 -6.78 -7.57
CA ALA A 85 7.59 -5.44 -8.11
C ALA A 85 6.72 -5.46 -9.37
N VAL A 86 5.83 -4.48 -9.47
CA VAL A 86 5.15 -4.10 -10.71
C VAL A 86 5.78 -2.80 -11.19
N VAL A 87 6.29 -2.81 -12.41
CA VAL A 87 7.01 -1.70 -13.02
C VAL A 87 6.31 -1.30 -14.30
N ASP A 88 5.93 -0.04 -14.42
CA ASP A 88 5.37 0.53 -15.64
C ASP A 88 6.27 1.62 -16.24
N ASP A 89 6.07 1.92 -17.52
CA ASP A 89 6.70 3.03 -18.23
C ASP A 89 5.73 4.18 -18.55
N GLY A 90 4.67 4.32 -17.76
CA GLY A 90 3.69 5.38 -17.91
C GLY A 90 4.22 6.76 -17.56
N HIS A 91 3.30 7.72 -17.41
CA HIS A 91 3.67 9.12 -17.17
C HIS A 91 4.32 9.38 -15.79
N GLY A 92 4.18 8.47 -14.82
CA GLY A 92 4.66 8.64 -13.45
C GLY A 92 3.89 9.71 -12.64
N MET A 93 4.32 10.02 -11.43
CA MET A 93 3.62 10.93 -10.52
C MET A 93 4.53 12.04 -10.05
N ALA A 94 3.99 13.26 -9.99
CA ALA A 94 4.63 14.36 -9.28
C ALA A 94 4.73 14.03 -7.78
N PRO A 95 5.76 14.52 -7.06
CA PRO A 95 5.94 14.22 -5.62
C PRO A 95 4.72 14.56 -4.76
N GLY A 96 4.02 15.66 -5.07
CA GLY A 96 2.78 16.03 -4.39
C GLY A 96 1.68 14.98 -4.55
N MET A 97 1.52 14.39 -5.74
CA MET A 97 0.53 13.35 -6.03
C MET A 97 0.94 11.99 -5.47
N LEU A 98 2.25 11.66 -5.51
CA LEU A 98 2.77 10.38 -5.05
C LEU A 98 2.40 10.08 -3.59
N ARG A 99 2.39 11.11 -2.73
CA ARG A 99 1.93 10.96 -1.34
C ARG A 99 0.47 10.51 -1.29
N PHE A 100 -0.40 11.16 -2.07
CA PHE A 100 -1.82 10.84 -2.09
C PHE A 100 -2.14 9.50 -2.77
N ALA A 101 -1.24 8.93 -3.57
CA ALA A 101 -1.40 7.59 -4.12
C ALA A 101 -1.47 6.48 -3.05
N MET A 102 -0.98 6.75 -1.84
CA MET A 102 -1.12 5.85 -0.69
C MET A 102 -2.40 6.06 0.12
N MET A 103 -3.18 7.12 -0.17
CA MET A 103 -4.37 7.42 0.60
C MET A 103 -5.48 6.42 0.29
N TRP A 104 -5.99 5.73 1.31
CA TRP A 104 -7.21 4.93 1.19
C TRP A 104 -8.42 5.84 1.01
N GLY A 105 -9.20 5.61 -0.02
CA GLY A 105 -10.36 6.45 -0.31
C GLY A 105 -10.03 7.75 -1.03
N GLY A 106 -8.74 8.04 -1.26
CA GLY A 106 -8.28 9.28 -1.88
C GLY A 106 -8.11 9.14 -3.38
N THR A 107 -8.78 9.97 -4.17
CA THR A 107 -8.62 9.98 -5.62
C THR A 107 -8.83 11.37 -6.20
N HIS A 108 -8.11 11.69 -7.27
CA HIS A 108 -8.33 12.90 -8.06
C HIS A 108 -9.37 12.69 -9.17
N ARG A 109 -9.99 11.49 -9.22
CA ARG A 109 -10.84 11.00 -10.33
C ARG A 109 -12.26 10.65 -9.88
N GLU A 110 -12.75 11.21 -8.77
CA GLU A 110 -14.08 10.87 -8.22
C GLU A 110 -15.24 11.00 -9.23
N ASN A 111 -15.08 11.91 -10.20
CA ASN A 111 -16.06 12.23 -11.24
C ASN A 111 -15.85 11.48 -12.57
N ASP A 112 -14.81 10.66 -12.68
CA ASP A 112 -14.61 9.83 -13.87
C ASP A 112 -15.60 8.65 -13.84
N ARG A 113 -16.50 8.61 -14.83
CA ARG A 113 -17.53 7.58 -14.95
C ARG A 113 -17.05 6.36 -15.73
N GLU A 114 -15.95 6.49 -16.47
CA GLU A 114 -15.41 5.43 -17.34
C GLU A 114 -14.07 4.86 -16.81
N GLY A 115 -13.42 5.56 -15.88
CA GLY A 115 -12.13 5.16 -15.30
C GLY A 115 -12.21 4.17 -14.12
N LEU A 116 -11.27 3.23 -14.11
CA LEU A 116 -10.88 2.42 -12.93
C LEU A 116 -10.27 3.33 -11.83
N GLY A 117 -10.29 2.92 -10.56
CA GLY A 117 -9.68 3.73 -9.48
C GLY A 117 -10.50 4.93 -8.97
N ARG A 118 -11.80 4.99 -9.28
CA ARG A 118 -12.73 6.06 -8.85
C ARG A 118 -12.81 6.29 -7.34
N PHE A 119 -12.54 5.26 -6.53
CA PHE A 119 -12.67 5.34 -5.08
C PHE A 119 -11.34 5.41 -4.34
N GLY A 120 -10.19 5.34 -5.03
CA GLY A 120 -8.89 5.48 -4.34
C GLY A 120 -8.52 4.34 -3.39
N TYR A 121 -9.06 3.13 -3.58
CA TYR A 121 -8.73 1.96 -2.76
C TYR A 121 -7.82 0.96 -3.46
N GLY A 122 -7.78 0.93 -4.80
CA GLY A 122 -7.13 -0.13 -5.58
C GLY A 122 -5.67 -0.38 -5.21
N LEU A 123 -4.80 0.62 -5.43
CA LEU A 123 -3.35 0.49 -5.16
C LEU A 123 -3.04 0.11 -3.70
N PRO A 124 -3.50 0.87 -2.69
CA PRO A 124 -3.13 0.55 -1.32
C PRO A 124 -3.77 -0.76 -0.82
N CYS A 125 -4.95 -1.16 -1.31
CA CYS A 125 -5.53 -2.47 -0.96
C CYS A 125 -4.82 -3.63 -1.66
N ALA A 126 -4.50 -3.51 -2.95
CA ALA A 126 -3.79 -4.54 -3.70
C ALA A 126 -2.40 -4.81 -3.09
N THR A 127 -1.65 -3.76 -2.76
CA THR A 127 -0.31 -3.90 -2.17
C THR A 127 -0.34 -4.56 -0.79
N VAL A 128 -1.20 -4.09 0.13
CA VAL A 128 -1.28 -4.69 1.47
C VAL A 128 -1.92 -6.08 1.46
N SER A 129 -2.67 -6.47 0.43
CA SER A 129 -3.16 -7.86 0.34
C SER A 129 -2.06 -8.89 0.06
N MET A 130 -0.94 -8.47 -0.52
CA MET A 130 0.16 -9.35 -0.94
C MET A 130 1.35 -9.36 0.03
N GLY A 131 1.57 -8.29 0.80
CA GLY A 131 2.68 -8.21 1.73
C GLY A 131 2.52 -7.14 2.82
N ARG A 132 3.42 -7.19 3.81
CA ARG A 132 3.33 -6.34 5.02
C ARG A 132 4.07 -5.01 4.89
N ARG A 133 4.79 -4.79 3.79
CA ARG A 133 5.44 -3.52 3.49
C ARG A 133 5.38 -3.27 2.00
N PHE A 134 5.14 -2.03 1.60
CA PHE A 134 5.23 -1.66 0.19
C PHE A 134 5.82 -0.26 0.02
N SER A 135 6.44 -0.05 -1.13
CA SER A 135 7.02 1.23 -1.55
C SER A 135 6.54 1.56 -2.95
N ILE A 136 6.07 2.79 -3.15
CA ILE A 136 5.74 3.32 -4.46
C ILE A 136 6.87 4.27 -4.85
N TYR A 137 7.60 3.93 -5.90
CA TYR A 137 8.55 4.83 -6.55
C TYR A 137 7.89 5.39 -7.78
N SER A 138 8.11 6.67 -8.07
CA SER A 138 7.62 7.26 -9.31
C SER A 138 8.57 8.31 -9.84
N LYS A 139 8.62 8.39 -11.17
CA LYS A 139 9.53 9.25 -11.92
C LYS A 139 8.78 9.90 -13.08
N LEU A 140 8.85 11.23 -13.17
CA LEU A 140 8.47 11.98 -14.36
C LEU A 140 9.64 12.04 -15.34
N GLU A 141 9.35 12.18 -16.64
CA GLU A 141 10.38 12.17 -17.71
C GLU A 141 11.53 13.14 -17.45
N CYS A 142 11.21 14.35 -16.99
CA CYS A 142 12.18 15.40 -16.65
C CYS A 142 12.33 15.59 -15.13
N GLY A 143 12.55 14.51 -14.39
CA GLY A 143 12.59 14.55 -12.92
C GLY A 143 13.50 13.54 -12.24
N GLY A 144 13.64 13.70 -10.93
CA GLY A 144 14.22 12.68 -10.06
C GLY A 144 13.20 11.59 -9.71
N THR A 145 13.68 10.46 -9.24
CA THR A 145 12.84 9.41 -8.66
C THR A 145 12.50 9.75 -7.21
N TYR A 146 11.22 9.65 -6.87
CA TYR A 146 10.72 9.84 -5.51
C TYR A 146 10.02 8.58 -5.05
N ALA A 147 10.01 8.36 -3.75
CA ALA A 147 9.37 7.21 -3.15
C ALA A 147 8.58 7.58 -1.89
N VAL A 148 7.58 6.75 -1.62
CA VAL A 148 6.86 6.71 -0.35
C VAL A 148 6.67 5.26 0.06
N THR A 149 6.81 4.96 1.35
CA THR A 149 6.85 3.58 1.88
C THR A 149 5.97 3.45 3.11
N LEU A 150 5.13 2.41 3.14
CA LEU A 150 4.45 1.95 4.34
C LEU A 150 5.00 0.60 4.78
N ASP A 151 5.23 0.45 6.08
CA ASP A 151 5.48 -0.83 6.72
C ASP A 151 4.41 -1.05 7.78
N LEU A 152 3.57 -2.08 7.62
CA LEU A 152 2.46 -2.36 8.52
C LEU A 152 2.96 -2.71 9.93
N ASP A 153 4.20 -3.19 10.06
CA ASP A 153 4.83 -3.48 11.37
C ASP A 153 5.10 -2.19 12.18
N LEU A 154 5.07 -1.02 11.53
CA LEU A 154 5.36 0.26 12.16
C LEU A 154 4.09 1.06 12.52
N LEU A 155 2.90 0.56 12.16
CA LEU A 155 1.63 1.24 12.45
C LEU A 155 1.37 1.41 13.96
N ASP A 156 1.77 0.42 14.77
CA ASP A 156 1.54 0.44 16.22
C ASP A 156 2.66 1.10 17.03
N ASN A 157 3.76 1.52 16.37
CA ASN A 157 4.97 2.03 17.02
C ASN A 157 5.14 3.55 16.89
N ASP A 158 4.05 4.28 16.72
CA ASP A 158 3.99 5.74 16.54
C ASP A 158 4.81 6.30 15.36
N ALA A 159 5.38 5.43 14.52
CA ALA A 159 6.30 5.82 13.43
C ALA A 159 5.64 6.69 12.35
N TYR A 160 4.31 6.64 12.26
CA TYR A 160 3.50 7.37 11.29
C TYR A 160 2.51 8.32 11.97
N ARG A 161 2.71 8.68 13.23
CA ARG A 161 1.84 9.64 13.92
C ARG A 161 2.35 11.07 13.74
N ASN A 162 1.42 11.99 13.55
CA ASN A 162 1.71 13.42 13.62
C ASN A 162 1.81 13.89 15.09
N THR A 163 2.03 15.19 15.31
CA THR A 163 2.13 15.80 16.65
C THR A 163 0.85 15.67 17.48
N ASP A 164 -0.29 15.47 16.83
CA ASP A 164 -1.60 15.31 17.46
C ASP A 164 -1.94 13.83 17.74
N GLY A 165 -1.01 12.90 17.42
CA GLY A 165 -1.18 11.46 17.60
C GLY A 165 -2.01 10.77 16.52
N GLU A 166 -2.36 11.47 15.43
CA GLU A 166 -3.13 10.91 14.33
C GLU A 166 -2.22 10.22 13.30
N LEU A 167 -2.71 9.13 12.71
CA LEU A 167 -2.00 8.43 11.65
C LEU A 167 -1.94 9.30 10.39
N GLU A 168 -0.72 9.56 9.91
CA GLU A 168 -0.45 10.38 8.73
C GLU A 168 0.21 9.54 7.62
N ILE A 169 -0.05 9.92 6.36
CA ILE A 169 0.65 9.31 5.22
C ILE A 169 2.15 9.64 5.31
N PRO A 170 3.05 8.65 5.17
CA PRO A 170 4.49 8.88 5.22
C PRO A 170 4.95 9.96 4.24
N PRO A 171 6.02 10.73 4.56
CA PRO A 171 6.51 11.77 3.67
C PRO A 171 7.17 11.17 2.43
N VAL A 172 6.97 11.83 1.28
CA VAL A 172 7.68 11.52 0.05
C VAL A 172 9.16 11.91 0.18
N ARG A 173 10.06 11.05 -0.29
CA ARG A 173 11.50 11.29 -0.29
C ARG A 173 12.10 11.03 -1.66
N ARG A 174 13.16 11.75 -2.02
CA ARG A 174 13.97 11.37 -3.18
C ARG A 174 14.63 10.02 -2.90
N ALA A 175 14.60 9.10 -3.84
CA ALA A 175 15.05 7.73 -3.64
C ALA A 175 15.70 7.14 -4.88
N HIS A 176 16.48 6.08 -4.68
CA HIS A 176 16.96 5.21 -5.75
C HIS A 176 16.08 3.96 -5.80
N LEU A 177 15.92 3.39 -7.00
CA LEU A 177 15.22 2.12 -7.16
C LEU A 177 16.04 0.99 -6.50
N PRO A 178 15.39 -0.06 -5.96
CA PRO A 178 16.08 -1.24 -5.48
C PRO A 178 16.91 -1.90 -6.59
N ASP A 179 18.03 -2.51 -6.23
CA ASP A 179 18.99 -3.07 -7.20
C ASP A 179 18.34 -4.07 -8.18
N PHE A 180 17.45 -4.95 -7.70
CA PHE A 180 16.78 -5.94 -8.57
C PHE A 180 15.89 -5.26 -9.63
N VAL A 181 15.25 -4.14 -9.28
CA VAL A 181 14.45 -3.34 -10.22
C VAL A 181 15.37 -2.58 -11.17
N GLY A 182 16.42 -1.93 -10.65
CA GLY A 182 17.38 -1.19 -11.47
C GLY A 182 18.08 -2.08 -12.50
N ASN A 183 18.47 -3.29 -12.10
CA ASN A 183 19.09 -4.29 -12.96
C ASN A 183 18.13 -4.81 -14.04
N ALA A 184 16.86 -5.01 -13.69
CA ALA A 184 15.82 -5.40 -14.66
C ALA A 184 15.58 -4.28 -15.68
N LEU A 185 15.41 -3.04 -15.21
CA LEU A 185 15.21 -1.86 -16.07
C LEU A 185 16.39 -1.60 -17.01
N ALA A 186 17.62 -1.82 -16.57
CA ALA A 186 18.80 -1.70 -17.44
C ALA A 186 18.78 -2.70 -18.61
N GLN A 187 18.14 -3.86 -18.42
CA GLN A 187 17.98 -4.88 -19.46
C GLN A 187 16.75 -4.62 -20.33
N SER A 188 15.62 -4.23 -19.73
CA SER A 188 14.36 -4.02 -20.44
C SER A 188 14.26 -2.67 -21.16
N HIS A 189 14.95 -1.64 -20.66
CA HIS A 189 14.99 -0.29 -21.23
C HIS A 189 16.44 0.11 -21.54
N PRO A 190 17.06 -0.41 -22.62
CA PRO A 190 18.44 -0.08 -22.99
C PRO A 190 18.64 1.41 -23.31
N GLY A 191 17.57 2.13 -23.70
CA GLY A 191 17.55 3.59 -23.87
C GLY A 191 17.35 4.38 -22.57
N GLY A 192 17.26 3.70 -21.43
CA GLY A 192 16.95 4.27 -20.12
C GLY A 192 15.45 4.34 -19.82
N TRP A 193 15.09 4.01 -18.58
CA TRP A 193 13.73 4.19 -18.07
C TRP A 193 13.45 5.68 -17.81
N LYS A 194 12.62 6.29 -18.66
CA LYS A 194 12.41 7.74 -18.69
C LYS A 194 11.42 8.21 -17.63
N SER A 195 10.26 7.59 -17.56
CA SER A 195 9.18 7.85 -16.62
C SER A 195 8.46 6.55 -16.27
N GLY A 196 7.66 6.61 -15.21
CA GLY A 196 6.77 5.52 -14.83
C GLY A 196 6.65 5.37 -13.32
N THR A 197 6.00 4.29 -12.90
CA THR A 197 5.85 3.93 -11.49
C THR A 197 6.41 2.53 -11.23
N VAL A 198 6.98 2.34 -10.05
CA VAL A 198 7.41 1.05 -9.54
C VAL A 198 6.72 0.84 -8.20
N VAL A 199 5.90 -0.20 -8.10
CA VAL A 199 5.30 -0.65 -6.85
C VAL A 199 6.10 -1.86 -6.37
N VAL A 200 6.85 -1.70 -5.28
CA VAL A 200 7.61 -2.79 -4.65
C VAL A 200 6.86 -3.27 -3.42
N ILE A 201 6.65 -4.57 -3.33
CA ILE A 201 6.01 -5.25 -2.21
C ILE A 201 7.07 -6.11 -1.53
N ASP A 202 7.32 -5.80 -0.26
CA ASP A 202 8.26 -6.44 0.63
C ASP A 202 7.52 -7.33 1.64
N LYS A 203 8.22 -8.33 2.19
CA LYS A 203 7.66 -9.27 3.17
C LYS A 203 6.36 -9.93 2.65
N PRO A 204 6.37 -10.54 1.45
CA PRO A 204 5.19 -11.20 0.93
C PRO A 204 4.85 -12.41 1.81
N ASP A 205 3.60 -12.48 2.25
CA ASP A 205 3.12 -13.51 3.18
C ASP A 205 1.86 -14.22 2.67
N ARG A 206 1.32 -13.77 1.54
CA ARG A 206 0.07 -14.27 0.93
C ARG A 206 0.19 -14.59 -0.56
N LEU A 207 1.36 -15.05 -1.01
CA LEU A 207 1.55 -15.51 -2.39
C LEU A 207 1.17 -17.00 -2.51
N ASP A 208 -0.09 -17.25 -2.82
CA ASP A 208 -0.72 -18.52 -3.17
C ASP A 208 -1.11 -18.59 -4.65
#